data_AF-A0A376ZPY4-F1
#
_entry.id   AF-A0A376ZPY4-F1
#
_cell.length_a   1.000
_cell.length_b   1.000
_cell.length_c   1.000
_cell.angle_alpha   90.00
_cell.angle_beta   90.00
_cell.angle_gamma   90.00
#
_symmetry.space_group_name_H-M   'P 1'
#
loop_
_entity.id
_entity.type
_entity.pdbx_description
1 polymer ?
#
loop_
_entity_poly.entity_id
_entity_poly.type
_entity_poly.pdbx_seq_one_letter_code
_entity_poly.pdbx_strand_id
1 'polypeptide(L)'
;MLPNGHDQMPLQQNIFEVMDKLREIYPQRKFVMSRFEEVFEKIEAQRESLATLKGEFIDGKYMRVHRTIGSTRMDIKIGPRTY
;
A
#
# COMPACT_ATOMS: atom_id res chain seq x y z
N MET A 1 4.92 0.45 -8.77
CA MET A 1 4.12 -0.69 -8.29
C MET A 1 2.66 -0.36 -8.47
N LEU A 2 1.83 -1.31 -8.94
CA LEU A 2 0.39 -1.14 -9.09
C LEU A 2 -0.32 -2.18 -8.19
N PRO A 3 -0.90 -1.78 -7.05
CA PRO A 3 -1.66 -2.69 -6.22
C PRO A 3 -2.97 -3.05 -6.92
N ASN A 4 -3.18 -4.35 -7.18
CA ASN A 4 -4.46 -4.84 -7.72
C ASN A 4 -5.38 -5.24 -6.56
N GLY A 5 -6.07 -4.26 -5.98
CA GLY A 5 -6.96 -4.47 -4.84
C GLY A 5 -7.42 -3.16 -4.21
N HIS A 6 -8.58 -3.20 -3.57
CA HIS A 6 -9.07 -2.17 -2.65
C HIS A 6 -9.90 -2.82 -1.52
N ASP A 7 -10.44 -2.01 -0.61
CA ASP A 7 -11.22 -2.52 0.52
C ASP A 7 -12.38 -3.39 0.05
N GLN A 8 -12.50 -4.58 0.65
CA GLN A 8 -13.50 -5.61 0.34
C GLN A 8 -13.60 -6.00 -1.16
N MET A 9 -12.53 -5.83 -1.95
CA MET A 9 -12.55 -6.21 -3.36
C MET A 9 -12.44 -7.74 -3.52
N PRO A 10 -13.35 -8.39 -4.26
CA PRO A 10 -13.16 -9.78 -4.64
C PRO A 10 -11.96 -9.92 -5.59
N LEU A 11 -11.38 -11.12 -5.66
CA LEU A 11 -10.28 -11.39 -6.58
C LEU A 11 -10.72 -11.09 -8.02
N GLN A 12 -9.93 -10.29 -8.73
CA GLN A 12 -10.19 -9.97 -10.13
C GLN A 12 -9.96 -11.20 -11.01
N GLN A 13 -11.06 -11.79 -11.49
CA GLN A 13 -11.01 -13.04 -12.26
C GLN A 13 -10.36 -12.87 -13.64
N ASN A 14 -10.56 -11.73 -14.29
CA ASN A 14 -10.08 -11.46 -15.65
C ASN A 14 -8.71 -10.74 -15.69
N ILE A 15 -7.91 -10.82 -14.63
CA ILE A 15 -6.67 -10.05 -14.53
C ILE A 15 -5.67 -10.37 -15.65
N PHE A 16 -5.63 -11.60 -16.15
CA PHE A 16 -4.74 -11.98 -17.25
C PHE A 16 -5.11 -11.29 -18.57
N GLU A 17 -6.41 -11.20 -18.89
CA GLU A 17 -6.88 -10.47 -20.08
C GLU A 17 -6.57 -8.97 -19.99
N VAL A 18 -6.71 -8.39 -18.80
CA VAL A 18 -6.35 -6.99 -18.57
C VAL A 18 -4.84 -6.79 -18.76
N MET A 19 -4.01 -7.72 -18.26
CA MET A 19 -2.56 -7.68 -18.45
C MET A 19 -2.16 -7.79 -19.93
N ASP A 20 -2.86 -8.60 -20.73
CA ASP A 20 -2.64 -8.69 -22.17
C ASP A 20 -2.94 -7.36 -22.87
N LYS A 21 -4.10 -6.77 -22.57
CA LYS A 21 -4.47 -5.44 -23.09
C LYS A 21 -3.47 -4.37 -22.69
N LEU A 22 -2.99 -4.37 -21.45
CA LEU A 22 -1.98 -3.40 -20.99
C LEU A 22 -0.66 -3.51 -21.77
N ARG A 23 -0.24 -4.73 -22.12
CA ARG A 23 0.95 -4.96 -22.95
C ARG A 23 0.75 -4.47 -24.38
N GLU A 24 -0.45 -4.63 -24.94
CA GLU A 24 -0.80 -4.16 -26.28
C GLU A 24 -0.80 -2.62 -26.37
N ILE A 25 -1.46 -1.94 -25.44
CA ILE A 25 -1.63 -0.47 -25.50
C ILE A 25 -0.38 0.29 -25.03
N TYR A 26 0.53 -0.35 -24.31
CA TYR A 26 1.78 0.23 -23.82
C TYR A 26 2.99 -0.68 -24.11
N PRO A 27 3.36 -0.88 -25.38
CA PRO A 27 4.41 -1.82 -25.79
C PRO A 27 5.81 -1.44 -25.26
N GLN A 28 6.03 -0.17 -24.93
CA GLN A 28 7.26 0.35 -24.33
C GLN A 28 7.40 0.03 -22.84
N ARG A 29 6.35 -0.52 -22.20
CA ARG A 29 6.33 -0.85 -20.77
C ARG A 29 6.25 -2.36 -20.57
N LYS A 30 6.99 -2.86 -19.57
CA LYS A 30 6.91 -4.26 -19.15
C LYS A 30 5.94 -4.40 -17.97
N PHE A 31 4.81 -5.07 -18.19
CA PHE A 31 3.87 -5.45 -17.14
C PHE A 31 4.13 -6.89 -16.69
N VAL A 32 4.35 -7.07 -15.39
CA VAL A 32 4.54 -8.37 -14.76
C VAL A 32 3.56 -8.53 -13.60
N MET A 33 2.97 -9.73 -13.49
CA MET A 33 2.32 -10.13 -12.24
C MET A 33 3.44 -10.47 -11.27
N SER A 34 3.48 -9.79 -10.13
CA SER A 34 4.59 -9.88 -9.19
C SER A 34 4.05 -9.92 -7.76
N ARG A 35 4.94 -10.14 -6.81
CA ARG A 35 4.65 -10.15 -5.38
C ARG A 35 5.47 -9.08 -4.68
N PHE A 36 5.12 -8.78 -3.42
CA PHE A 36 5.84 -7.78 -2.64
C PHE A 36 7.31 -8.11 -2.45
N GLU A 37 7.65 -9.40 -2.31
CA GLU A 37 9.02 -9.86 -2.08
C GLU A 37 9.96 -9.43 -3.21
N GLU A 38 9.58 -9.68 -4.47
CA GLU A 38 10.36 -9.28 -5.65
C GLU A 38 10.52 -7.75 -5.78
N VAL A 39 9.52 -6.98 -5.32
CA VAL A 39 9.57 -5.51 -5.33
C VAL A 39 10.50 -5.01 -4.24
N PHE A 40 10.42 -5.57 -3.04
CA PHE A 40 11.25 -5.18 -1.90
C PHE A 40 12.72 -5.52 -2.13
N GLU A 41 13.04 -6.66 -2.74
CA GLU A 41 14.42 -6.98 -3.13
C GLU A 41 15.05 -5.90 -4.02
N LYS A 42 14.29 -5.39 -5.00
CA LYS A 42 14.75 -4.32 -5.89
C LYS A 42 14.90 -2.98 -5.18
N ILE A 43 14.03 -2.68 -4.24
CA ILE A 43 14.09 -1.45 -3.44
C ILE A 43 15.30 -1.50 -2.50
N GLU A 44 15.53 -2.63 -1.83
CA GLU A 44 16.66 -2.79 -0.91
C GLU A 44 18.01 -2.67 -1.64
N ALA A 45 18.10 -3.21 -2.85
CA ALA A 45 19.30 -3.04 -3.70
C ALA A 45 19.62 -1.57 -4.03
N GLN A 46 18.66 -0.65 -3.91
CA GLN A 46 18.82 0.78 -4.18
C GLN A 46 18.85 1.62 -2.90
N ARG A 47 18.82 0.99 -1.72
CA ARG A 47 18.62 1.64 -0.42
C ARG A 47 19.57 2.81 -0.16
N GLU A 48 20.84 2.68 -0.54
CA GLU A 48 21.85 3.72 -0.31
C GLU A 48 21.55 5.03 -1.05
N SER A 49 20.78 4.96 -2.14
CA SER A 49 20.36 6.13 -2.94
C SER A 49 19.02 6.74 -2.50
N LEU A 50 18.34 6.14 -1.51
CA LEU A 50 17.03 6.57 -1.04
C LEU A 50 17.15 7.51 0.17
N ALA A 51 16.24 8.47 0.25
CA ALA A 51 16.17 9.39 1.37
C ALA A 51 15.76 8.68 2.68
N THR A 52 16.42 9.04 3.78
CA THR A 52 16.03 8.59 5.12
C THR A 52 15.07 9.59 5.75
N LEU A 53 13.87 9.13 6.11
CA LEU A 53 12.88 9.90 6.87
C LEU A 53 12.95 9.50 8.35
N LYS A 54 12.81 10.47 9.27
CA LYS A 54 12.89 10.27 10.73
C LYS A 54 11.74 10.98 11.43
N GLY A 55 11.32 10.46 12.59
CA GLY A 55 10.22 10.98 13.38
C GLY A 55 8.92 10.20 13.19
N GLU A 56 7.83 10.71 13.76
CA GLU A 56 6.51 10.09 13.66
C GLU A 56 5.75 10.55 12.40
N PHE A 57 5.14 9.61 11.69
CA PHE A 57 4.38 9.87 10.47
C PHE A 57 2.91 10.21 10.78
N ILE A 58 2.68 11.27 11.57
CA ILE A 58 1.36 11.62 12.12
C ILE A 58 0.61 12.73 11.37
N ASP A 59 1.30 13.51 10.53
CA ASP A 59 0.71 14.64 9.82
C ASP A 59 1.17 14.65 8.35
N GLY A 60 0.58 13.77 7.56
CA GLY A 60 0.83 13.73 6.12
C GLY A 60 0.32 15.01 5.45
N LYS A 61 1.21 15.74 4.76
CA LYS A 61 0.92 17.03 4.09
C LYS A 61 -0.37 17.05 3.25
N TYR A 62 -0.77 15.90 2.70
CA TYR A 62 -1.97 15.74 1.87
C TYR A 62 -2.89 14.61 2.37
N MET A 63 -2.75 14.15 3.62
CA MET A 63 -3.54 13.07 4.18
C MET A 63 -4.61 13.60 5.13
N ARG A 64 -5.80 13.00 5.08
CA ARG A 64 -6.76 13.16 6.18
C ARG A 64 -6.30 12.32 7.36
N VAL A 65 -5.81 12.99 8.39
CA VAL A 65 -5.46 12.34 9.66
C VAL A 65 -6.75 12.14 10.45
N HIS A 66 -7.07 10.89 10.78
CA HIS A 66 -8.26 10.54 11.55
C HIS A 66 -8.04 10.76 13.06
N ARG A 67 -7.74 12.01 13.45
CA ARG A 67 -7.32 12.39 14.82
C ARG A 67 -8.36 12.03 15.90
N THR A 68 -9.64 12.03 15.54
CA THR A 68 -10.75 11.77 16.47
C THR A 68 -10.95 10.29 16.80
N ILE A 69 -10.32 9.34 16.09
CA ILE A 69 -10.47 7.90 16.38
C ILE A 69 -10.06 7.59 17.83
N GLY A 70 -9.04 8.28 18.35
CA GLY A 70 -8.58 8.11 19.72
C GLY A 70 -9.60 8.47 20.80
N SER A 71 -10.57 9.35 20.50
CA SER A 71 -11.62 9.78 21.43
C SER A 71 -12.99 9.16 21.16
N THR A 72 -13.20 8.53 19.99
CA THR A 72 -14.42 7.77 19.72
C THR A 72 -14.46 6.46 20.51
N ARG A 73 -15.66 5.95 20.88
CA ARG A 73 -15.86 4.62 21.49
C ARG A 73 -14.91 4.30 22.66
N MET A 74 -14.83 5.17 23.67
CA MET A 74 -13.96 5.00 24.86
C MET A 74 -14.20 3.70 25.63
N ASP A 75 -15.42 3.18 25.58
CA ASP A 75 -15.81 1.86 26.10
C ASP A 75 -14.87 0.74 25.61
N ILE A 76 -14.44 0.79 24.34
CA ILE A 76 -13.50 -0.19 23.77
C ILE A 76 -12.05 0.07 24.22
N LYS A 77 -11.70 1.34 24.54
CA LYS A 77 -10.31 1.76 24.81
C LYS A 77 -9.89 1.52 26.26
N ILE A 78 -10.85 1.50 27.19
CA ILE A 78 -10.57 1.31 28.63
C ILE A 78 -10.23 -0.16 28.94
N GLY A 79 -10.90 -1.12 28.30
CA GLY A 79 -10.65 -2.56 28.48
C GLY A 79 -9.19 -3.02 28.30
N PRO A 80 -8.45 -2.59 27.27
CA PRO A 80 -7.04 -2.96 27.08
C PRO A 80 -6.05 -2.29 28.07
N ARG A 81 -6.51 -1.42 28.99
CA ARG A 81 -5.65 -0.73 29.97
C ARG A 81 -5.71 -1.34 31.38
N THR A 82 -6.63 -2.29 31.63
CA THR A 82 -6.91 -2.83 32.97
C THR A 82 -6.39 -4.25 33.22
N TYR A 83 -5.40 -4.72 32.44
CA TYR A 83 -4.67 -5.98 32.67
C TYR A 83 -3.17 -5.78 32.49
#